data_AF-A0AAF0W5H4-F1
#
_entry.id   AF-A0AAF0W5H4-F1
#
_cell.length_a   1.000
_cell.length_b   1.000
_cell.length_c   1.000
_cell.angle_alpha   90.00
_cell.angle_beta   90.00
_cell.angle_gamma   90.00
#
_symmetry.space_group_name_H-M   'P 1'
#
loop_
_entity.id
_entity.type
_entity.pdbx_description
1 polymer ?
#
loop_
_entity_poly.entity_id
_entity_poly.type
_entity_poly.pdbx_seq_one_letter_code
_entity_poly.pdbx_strand_id
1 'polypeptide(L)' 'MAFTKYIIVFLILLPFIAAIPMPEPPTPSNAVPGNCNRPCGLLYTSGDCNRDCIIKQKARGGACQMYDKILYCCCN' A
#
# COMPACT_ATOMS: atom_id res chain seq x y z
N MET A 1 -45.26 19.81 -0.57
CA MET A 1 -45.05 18.35 -0.36
C MET A 1 -43.94 17.75 -1.25
N ALA A 2 -43.04 18.56 -1.83
CA ALA A 2 -41.91 18.04 -2.64
C ALA A 2 -40.61 17.87 -1.83
N PHE A 3 -40.35 18.76 -0.88
CA PHE A 3 -39.11 18.79 -0.09
C PHE A 3 -38.85 17.49 0.70
N THR A 4 -39.90 16.92 1.30
CA THR A 4 -39.82 15.67 2.08
C THR A 4 -39.39 14.47 1.23
N LYS A 5 -39.75 14.42 -0.05
CA LYS A 5 -39.35 13.34 -0.95
C LYS A 5 -37.83 13.32 -1.17
N TYR A 6 -37.20 14.49 -1.30
CA TYR A 6 -35.75 14.58 -1.46
C TYR A 6 -34.98 14.16 -0.20
N ILE A 7 -35.49 14.51 0.99
CA ILE A 7 -34.88 14.11 2.27
C ILE A 7 -34.89 12.58 2.41
N ILE A 8 -36.02 11.94 2.09
CA ILE A 8 -36.15 10.48 2.18
C ILE A 8 -35.18 9.80 1.20
N VAL A 9 -35.07 10.28 -0.04
CA VAL A 9 -34.13 9.76 -1.03
C VAL A 9 -32.68 9.91 -0.54
N PHE A 10 -32.33 11.06 0.05
CA PHE A 10 -30.99 11.32 0.56
C PHE A 10 -30.61 10.40 1.73
N LEU A 11 -31.55 10.17 2.66
CA LEU A 11 -31.35 9.26 3.79
C LEU A 11 -31.19 7.79 3.36
N ILE A 12 -31.85 7.38 2.27
CA ILE A 12 -31.71 6.04 1.71
C ILE A 12 -30.37 5.88 0.96
N LEU A 13 -29.87 6.93 0.31
CA LEU A 13 -28.61 6.91 -0.46
C LEU A 13 -27.34 6.98 0.41
N LEU A 14 -27.39 7.68 1.54
CA LEU A 14 -26.27 7.81 2.49
C LEU A 14 -25.59 6.49 2.89
N PRO A 15 -26.31 5.42 3.29
CA PRO A 15 -25.67 4.15 3.64
C PRO A 15 -24.99 3.46 2.45
N PHE A 16 -25.46 3.67 1.21
CA PHE A 16 -24.81 3.08 0.03
C PHE A 16 -23.46 3.75 -0.28
N ILE A 17 -23.32 5.05 0.00
CA ILE A 17 -22.05 5.77 -0.17
C ILE A 17 -21.06 5.37 0.93
N ALA A 18 -21.55 5.17 2.16
CA ALA A 18 -20.73 4.70 3.28
C ALA A 18 -20.32 3.22 3.17
N ALA A 19 -21.11 2.42 2.44
CA ALA A 19 -20.85 1.00 2.20
C ALA A 19 -19.96 0.75 0.97
N ILE A 20 -19.50 1.79 0.25
CA ILE A 20 -18.48 1.59 -0.79
C ILE A 20 -17.24 1.05 -0.06
N PRO A 21 -16.84 -0.21 -0.33
CA PRO A 21 -15.69 -0.79 0.33
C PRO A 21 -14.49 0.09 -0.01
N MET A 22 -13.91 0.70 1.03
CA MET A 22 -12.62 1.37 0.88
C MET A 22 -11.65 0.33 0.32
N PRO A 23 -10.89 0.64 -0.74
CA PRO A 23 -9.83 -0.25 -1.16
C PRO A 23 -8.91 -0.44 0.04
N GLU A 24 -8.93 -1.65 0.61
CA GLU A 24 -8.04 -2.00 1.70
C GLU A 24 -6.62 -1.63 1.24
N PRO A 25 -5.84 -0.88 2.05
CA PRO A 25 -4.44 -0.68 1.74
C PRO A 25 -3.85 -2.08 1.52
N PRO A 26 -3.02 -2.30 0.48
CA PRO A 26 -2.51 -3.62 0.19
C PRO A 26 -1.84 -4.16 1.45
N THR A 27 -2.52 -5.08 2.15
CA THR A 27 -1.94 -5.84 3.25
C THR A 27 -0.64 -6.40 2.69
N PRO A 28 0.52 -6.18 3.35
CA PRO A 28 1.76 -6.77 2.89
C PRO A 28 1.48 -8.26 2.73
N SER A 29 1.51 -8.70 1.46
CA SER A 29 1.23 -10.08 1.10
C SER A 29 2.12 -10.94 1.96
N ASN A 30 1.61 -12.00 2.59
CA ASN A 30 2.39 -12.91 3.43
C ASN A 30 3.65 -13.50 2.72
N ALA A 31 3.80 -13.25 1.42
CA ALA A 31 5.00 -13.54 0.64
C ALA A 31 6.15 -12.54 0.85
N VAL A 32 5.87 -11.28 1.16
CA VAL A 32 6.89 -10.23 1.33
C VAL A 32 7.35 -10.23 2.79
N PRO A 33 8.61 -10.61 3.09
CA PRO A 33 9.05 -10.69 4.47
C PRO A 33 9.06 -9.28 5.09
N GLY A 34 8.81 -9.18 6.40
CA GLY A 34 8.58 -7.88 7.06
C GLY A 34 9.74 -6.89 6.99
N ASN A 35 10.92 -7.35 6.57
CA ASN A 35 12.10 -6.55 6.25
C ASN A 35 12.13 -6.02 4.81
N CYS A 36 11.08 -6.27 4.03
CA CYS A 36 10.87 -5.79 2.67
C CYS A 36 9.61 -4.93 2.60
N ASN A 37 9.80 -3.63 2.45
CA ASN A 37 8.72 -2.65 2.66
C ASN A 37 8.66 -1.55 1.60
N ARG A 38 9.58 -1.57 0.61
CA ARG A 38 9.60 -0.60 -0.48
C ARG A 38 9.65 -1.27 -1.85
N PRO A 39 8.82 -0.90 -2.83
CA PRO A 39 8.95 -1.41 -4.18
C PRO A 39 10.22 -0.87 -4.84
N CYS A 40 10.96 -1.74 -5.49
CA CYS A 40 12.03 -1.38 -6.42
C CYS A 40 11.49 -1.31 -7.85
N GLY A 41 12.05 -0.41 -8.65
CA GLY A 41 11.63 -0.18 -10.02
C GLY A 41 12.64 0.68 -10.77
N LEU A 42 12.24 1.23 -11.91
CA LEU A 42 13.10 2.07 -12.76
C LEU A 42 13.74 3.25 -12.02
N LEU A 43 13.04 3.79 -11.01
CA LEU A 43 13.50 4.93 -10.20
C LEU A 43 14.10 4.54 -8.85
N TYR A 44 13.97 3.28 -8.44
CA TYR A 44 14.43 2.81 -7.14
C TYR A 44 15.19 1.50 -7.32
N THR A 45 16.52 1.62 -7.43
CA THR A 45 17.39 0.51 -7.77
C THR A 45 17.86 -0.25 -6.52
N SER A 46 18.46 -1.43 -6.72
CA SER A 46 19.11 -2.17 -5.63
C SER A 46 20.18 -1.35 -4.91
N GLY A 47 20.84 -0.41 -5.59
CA GLY A 47 21.83 0.49 -4.96
C GLY A 47 21.18 1.48 -4.00
N ASP A 48 20.06 2.09 -4.40
CA ASP A 48 19.27 3.00 -3.56
C ASP A 48 18.69 2.27 -2.36
N CYS A 49 18.15 1.07 -2.60
CA CYS A 49 17.68 0.15 -1.56
C CYS A 49 18.79 -0.14 -0.54
N ASN A 50 19.96 -0.59 -0.99
CA ASN A 50 21.08 -0.91 -0.10
C ASN A 50 21.49 0.31 0.74
N ARG A 51 21.56 1.48 0.12
CA ARG A 51 21.92 2.72 0.78
C ARG A 51 20.88 3.14 1.83
N ASP A 52 19.59 3.04 1.51
CA ASP A 52 18.50 3.30 2.47
C ASP A 52 18.50 2.30 3.62
N CYS A 53 18.73 1.01 3.37
CA CYS A 53 18.81 -0.02 4.41
C CYS A 53 19.95 0.28 5.41
N ILE A 54 21.13 0.64 4.89
CA ILE A 54 22.30 0.96 5.72
C ILE A 54 22.06 2.27 6.49
N ILE A 55 21.58 3.33 5.83
CA ILE A 55 21.46 4.66 6.43
C ILE A 55 20.24 4.76 7.36
N LYS A 56 19.07 4.30 6.92
CA LYS A 56 17.80 4.49 7.64
C LYS A 56 17.50 3.35 8.62
N GLN A 57 17.76 2.12 8.22
CA GLN A 57 17.44 0.95 9.05
C GLN A 57 18.65 0.41 9.84
N LYS A 58 19.86 0.98 9.66
CA LYS A 58 21.11 0.46 10.25
C LYS A 58 21.29 -1.05 10.00
N ALA A 59 20.79 -1.53 8.87
CA ALA A 59 20.94 -2.90 8.41
C ALA A 59 22.35 -3.12 7.83
N ARG A 60 22.78 -4.37 7.67
CA ARG A 60 24.07 -4.69 7.02
C ARG A 60 24.05 -4.38 5.52
N GLY A 61 22.85 -4.40 4.94
CA GLY A 61 22.63 -4.05 3.55
C GLY A 61 21.22 -4.40 3.12
N GLY A 62 20.91 -4.14 1.86
CA GLY A 62 19.65 -4.56 1.28
C GLY A 62 19.73 -4.74 -0.22
N ALA A 63 18.80 -5.52 -0.76
CA ALA A 63 18.70 -5.80 -2.18
C ALA A 63 17.25 -5.88 -2.62
N CYS A 64 17.00 -5.55 -3.89
CA CYS A 64 15.69 -5.75 -4.47
C CYS A 64 15.46 -7.22 -4.82
N GLN A 65 14.35 -7.78 -4.34
CA GLN A 65 13.93 -9.16 -4.56
C GLN A 65 12.53 -9.18 -5.17
N MET A 66 12.25 -10.15 -6.04
CA MET A 66 10.98 -10.23 -6.75
C MET A 66 9.95 -11.04 -5.92
N TYR A 67 8.83 -10.42 -5.58
CA TYR A 67 7.68 -11.03 -4.92
C TYR A 67 6.41 -10.73 -5.70
N ASP A 68 5.64 -11.76 -6.05
CA ASP A 68 4.39 -11.62 -6.81
C ASP A 68 4.53 -10.73 -8.08
N LYS A 69 5.63 -10.92 -8.82
CA LYS A 69 6.01 -10.14 -10.01
C LYS A 69 6.33 -8.65 -9.76
N ILE A 70 6.43 -8.24 -8.51
CA ILE A 70 6.83 -6.90 -8.11
C ILE A 70 8.21 -7.00 -7.44
N LEU A 71 9.11 -6.07 -7.76
CA LEU A 71 10.41 -5.99 -7.11
C LEU A 71 10.25 -5.23 -5.79
N TYR A 72 10.76 -5.74 -4.67
CA TYR A 72 10.75 -5.11 -3.36
C TYR A 72 12.16 -5.05 -2.76
N CYS A 73 12.51 -3.91 -2.17
CA CYS A 73 13.71 -3.69 -1.40
C CYS A 73 13.61 -4.40 -0.05
N CYS A 74 14.55 -5.32 0.18
CA CYS A 74 14.65 -6.14 1.38
C CYS A 74 15.95 -5.84 2.12
N CYS A 75 15.85 -5.39 3.37
CA CYS A 75 17.00 -5.14 4.23
C CYS A 75 17.34 -6.39 5.07
N ASN A 76 18.64 -6.65 5.29
CA ASN A 76 19.16 -7.75 6.11
C ASN A 76 20.05 -7.26 7.25
#